data_AF-A0A852T291-F1
#
_entry.id   AF-A0A852T291-F1
#
_cell.length_a   1.000
_cell.length_b   1.000
_cell.length_c   1.000
_cell.angle_alpha   90.00
_cell.angle_beta   90.00
_cell.angle_gamma   90.00
#
_symmetry.space_group_name_H-M   'P 1'
#
loop_
_entity.id
_entity.type
_entity.pdbx_description
1 polymer ?
#
loop_
_entity_poly.entity_id
_entity_poly.type
_entity_poly.pdbx_seq_one_letter_code
_entity_poly.pdbx_strand_id
1 'polypeptide(L)'
;MRSRSRPEWVAGDEEVLPAVSTSSLAFQAVLDDLVRAVDAPASPPPASLPAGFDPTPSSGESLPESATSGDIMSHLGPPPARLRGRGDLTLVVGLGPDAEAAARVLAASADAGAEVQQLSDRRAALAARADGVRRDIPVVAAFPLAAPDAVPGLAADLAGIAPDQVWVAVDVSRTFGDTSGWVRAVDAVLAVDAVAATGAAFTSTPDDVHRLGLPVLWLDAPPGG
;
A
#
# COMPACT_ATOMS: atom_id res chain seq x y z
N MET A 1 -53.66 -47.79 3.30
CA MET A 1 -53.18 -48.72 4.34
C MET A 1 -51.72 -48.35 4.66
N ARG A 2 -51.46 -47.98 5.93
CA ARG A 2 -50.19 -48.03 6.73
C ARG A 2 -48.88 -47.57 6.03
N SER A 3 -48.26 -46.41 6.32
CA SER A 3 -47.54 -46.01 7.58
C SER A 3 -46.54 -47.11 8.00
N ARG A 4 -45.23 -46.96 8.25
CA ARG A 4 -44.26 -45.89 8.61
C ARG A 4 -42.87 -46.42 8.12
N SER A 5 -41.78 -45.66 7.96
CA SER A 5 -40.98 -45.14 9.06
C SER A 5 -39.83 -44.26 8.56
N ARG A 6 -39.73 -43.11 9.21
CA ARG A 6 -38.60 -42.18 9.32
C ARG A 6 -37.57 -42.77 10.29
N PRO A 7 -36.27 -42.48 10.13
CA PRO A 7 -35.36 -42.24 11.26
C PRO A 7 -34.98 -40.75 11.24
N GLU A 8 -35.50 -39.97 12.19
CA GLU A 8 -34.81 -39.59 13.41
C GLU A 8 -33.62 -38.67 13.14
N TRP A 9 -33.99 -37.40 13.06
CA TRP A 9 -33.14 -36.26 13.34
C TRP A 9 -32.66 -36.43 14.79
N VAL A 10 -31.35 -36.59 14.96
CA VAL A 10 -30.71 -36.32 16.24
C VAL A 10 -30.66 -34.81 16.40
N ALA A 11 -31.36 -34.33 17.41
CA ALA A 11 -31.26 -32.99 17.96
C ALA A 11 -30.11 -32.91 18.99
N GLY A 12 -29.52 -31.73 19.12
CA GLY A 12 -28.46 -31.37 20.08
C GLY A 12 -27.15 -31.10 19.34
N ASP A 13 -26.69 -29.87 19.11
CA ASP A 13 -26.87 -28.64 19.89
C ASP A 13 -27.30 -27.46 18.98
N GLU A 14 -28.34 -26.74 19.41
CA GLU A 14 -28.60 -25.37 18.96
C GLU A 14 -27.44 -24.50 19.47
N GLU A 15 -26.40 -24.35 18.66
CA GLU A 15 -25.52 -23.21 18.78
C GLU A 15 -26.35 -21.98 18.41
N VAL A 16 -26.91 -21.34 19.44
CA VAL A 16 -27.65 -20.09 19.35
C VAL A 16 -26.68 -19.03 18.82
N LEU A 17 -26.64 -18.90 17.49
CA LEU A 17 -26.00 -17.77 16.84
C LEU A 17 -26.77 -16.52 17.30
N PRO A 18 -26.12 -15.54 17.97
CA PRO A 18 -26.82 -14.36 18.43
C PRO A 18 -27.45 -13.68 17.21
N ALA A 19 -28.78 -13.57 17.22
CA ALA A 19 -29.50 -12.83 16.21
C ALA A 19 -28.96 -11.40 16.18
N VAL A 20 -28.19 -11.07 15.14
CA VAL A 20 -27.66 -9.72 14.91
C VAL A 20 -28.84 -8.86 14.45
N SER A 21 -29.65 -8.46 15.42
CA SER A 21 -30.73 -7.50 15.25
C SER A 21 -30.11 -6.10 15.25
N THR A 22 -30.11 -5.45 14.10
CA THR A 22 -29.69 -4.04 13.92
C THR A 22 -30.57 -3.04 14.69
N SER A 23 -31.62 -3.52 15.36
CA SER A 23 -32.52 -2.74 16.23
C SER A 23 -32.14 -2.80 17.71
N SER A 24 -30.96 -3.33 18.06
CA SER A 24 -30.55 -3.48 19.46
C SER A 24 -30.14 -2.15 20.10
N LEU A 25 -30.62 -1.92 21.32
CA LEU A 25 -30.31 -0.77 22.19
C LEU A 25 -28.80 -0.59 22.41
N ALA A 26 -28.03 -1.68 22.32
CA ALA A 26 -26.57 -1.67 22.39
C ALA A 26 -25.91 -0.96 21.19
N PHE A 27 -26.50 -1.03 20.01
CA PHE A 27 -26.02 -0.31 18.82
C PHE A 27 -26.32 1.19 18.91
N GLN A 28 -27.43 1.57 19.55
CA GLN A 28 -27.73 2.99 19.81
C GLN A 28 -26.70 3.65 20.72
N ALA A 29 -26.21 2.93 21.74
CA ALA A 29 -25.14 3.45 22.60
C ALA A 29 -23.84 3.73 21.83
N VAL A 30 -23.52 2.90 20.83
CA VAL A 30 -22.32 3.09 19.98
C VAL A 30 -22.49 4.27 19.02
N LEU A 31 -23.69 4.48 18.47
CA LEU A 31 -23.97 5.65 17.64
C LEU A 31 -23.93 6.96 18.44
N ASP A 32 -24.43 6.95 19.67
CA ASP A 32 -24.44 8.13 20.55
C ASP A 32 -23.01 8.53 20.96
N ASP A 33 -22.13 7.54 21.20
CA ASP A 33 -20.71 7.78 21.49
C ASP A 33 -19.94 8.34 20.27
N LEU A 34 -20.23 7.81 19.06
CA LEU A 34 -19.64 8.32 17.81
C LEU A 34 -20.06 9.75 17.49
N VAL A 35 -21.34 10.11 17.70
CA VAL A 35 -21.82 11.48 17.50
C VAL A 35 -21.16 12.44 18.49
N ARG A 36 -20.95 12.01 19.73
CA ARG A 36 -20.31 12.82 20.76
C ARG A 36 -18.84 13.10 20.49
N ALA A 37 -18.13 12.17 19.85
CA ALA A 37 -16.73 12.35 19.45
C ALA A 37 -16.55 13.35 18.29
N VAL A 38 -17.55 13.47 17.40
CA VAL A 38 -17.53 14.42 16.27
C VAL A 38 -17.77 15.87 16.71
N ASP A 39 -18.52 16.10 17.80
CA ASP A 39 -18.91 17.44 18.28
C ASP A 39 -17.89 18.08 19.26
N ALA A 40 -16.71 17.50 19.45
CA ALA A 40 -15.70 18.05 20.35
C ALA A 40 -15.04 19.30 19.74
N PRO A 41 -15.12 20.49 20.37
CA PRO A 41 -14.48 21.70 19.85
C PRO A 41 -12.95 21.60 19.99
N ALA A 42 -12.25 21.78 18.86
CA ALA A 42 -10.80 21.90 18.82
C ALA A 42 -10.35 23.15 19.62
N SER A 43 -9.47 22.94 20.59
CA SER A 43 -8.90 24.01 21.42
C SER A 43 -7.94 24.88 20.59
N PRO A 44 -8.04 26.23 20.62
CA PRO A 44 -7.15 27.09 19.85
C PRO A 44 -5.75 27.19 20.49
N PRO A 45 -4.66 27.32 19.69
CA PRO A 45 -3.32 27.59 20.20
C PRO A 45 -3.18 29.06 20.64
N PRO A 46 -2.42 29.36 21.71
CA PRO A 46 -2.15 30.74 22.09
C PRO A 46 -1.17 31.40 21.10
N ALA A 47 -1.59 32.55 20.58
CA ALA A 47 -0.75 33.47 19.81
C ALA A 47 0.33 34.11 20.72
N SER A 48 1.55 34.27 20.20
CA SER A 48 2.59 35.10 20.83
C SER A 48 3.55 35.66 19.79
N LEU A 49 3.47 36.96 19.56
CA LEU A 49 4.48 37.88 19.01
C LEU A 49 4.19 39.27 19.62
N PRO A 50 5.17 40.14 19.93
CA PRO A 50 6.13 40.63 18.93
C PRO A 50 7.57 40.98 19.36
N ALA A 51 8.42 41.05 18.33
CA ALA A 51 9.62 41.85 18.05
C ALA A 51 10.42 42.55 19.17
N GLY A 52 11.74 42.30 19.15
CA GLY A 52 12.79 43.20 19.65
C GLY A 52 14.11 42.89 18.93
N PHE A 53 14.58 43.84 18.12
CA PHE A 53 15.84 43.81 17.36
C PHE A 53 16.82 44.74 18.09
N ASP A 54 18.01 44.25 18.50
CA ASP A 54 19.30 44.84 18.11
C ASP A 54 20.52 44.00 18.59
N PRO A 55 21.70 44.12 17.92
CA PRO A 55 22.77 43.13 17.91
C PRO A 55 23.97 43.52 18.79
N THR A 56 24.75 42.53 19.23
CA THR A 56 26.22 42.63 19.36
C THR A 56 26.86 41.25 19.58
N PRO A 57 28.11 41.03 19.11
CA PRO A 57 28.67 39.71 18.87
C PRO A 57 29.41 39.17 20.09
N SER A 58 29.28 37.87 20.37
CA SER A 58 30.26 37.16 21.17
C SER A 58 30.51 35.78 20.58
N SER A 59 31.79 35.62 20.23
CA SER A 59 32.43 34.44 19.71
C SER A 59 32.30 33.24 20.63
N GLY A 60 32.23 32.06 20.01
CA GLY A 60 32.84 30.86 20.57
C GLY A 60 31.89 29.96 21.34
N GLU A 61 30.94 29.34 20.64
CA GLU A 61 30.62 27.94 20.93
C GLU A 61 30.36 27.23 19.60
N SER A 62 31.38 26.48 19.19
CA SER A 62 31.35 25.55 18.07
C SER A 62 30.23 24.52 18.26
N LEU A 63 29.10 24.78 17.62
CA LEU A 63 28.10 23.76 17.29
C LEU A 63 28.77 22.66 16.47
N PRO A 64 28.50 21.38 16.72
CA PRO A 64 28.79 20.34 15.74
C PRO A 64 27.91 20.63 14.50
N GLU A 65 28.56 21.21 13.51
CA GLU A 65 28.14 21.25 12.13
C GLU A 65 28.00 19.81 11.61
N SER A 66 26.97 19.57 10.80
CA SER A 66 26.65 18.30 10.13
C SER A 66 25.98 17.21 10.98
N ALA A 67 24.72 17.46 11.37
CA ALA A 67 23.73 16.39 11.26
C ALA A 67 23.62 16.06 9.77
N THR A 68 24.30 14.99 9.38
CA THR A 68 24.41 14.49 8.03
C THR A 68 23.01 14.12 7.54
N SER A 69 22.49 14.82 6.53
CA SER A 69 21.30 14.35 5.77
C SER A 69 21.51 12.95 5.15
N GLY A 70 22.71 12.38 5.24
CA GLY A 70 23.03 11.04 4.78
C GLY A 70 22.61 9.90 5.71
N ASP A 71 22.26 10.17 6.98
CA ASP A 71 21.93 9.08 7.94
C ASP A 71 20.49 8.56 7.76
N ILE A 72 19.57 9.44 7.34
CA ILE A 72 18.17 9.07 7.05
C ILE A 72 18.05 8.21 5.77
N MET A 73 19.01 8.29 4.86
CA MET A 73 18.96 7.60 3.57
C MET A 73 19.32 6.10 3.66
N SER A 74 19.94 5.64 4.75
CA SER A 74 20.46 4.27 4.87
C SER A 74 19.55 3.32 5.66
N HIS A 75 18.37 3.77 6.11
CA HIS A 75 17.54 3.02 7.07
C HIS A 75 16.40 2.21 6.47
N LEU A 76 16.16 2.26 5.17
CA LEU A 76 15.01 1.56 4.57
C LEU A 76 15.22 0.07 4.34
N GLY A 77 16.40 -0.47 4.67
CA GLY A 77 16.69 -1.89 4.47
C GLY A 77 16.69 -2.30 2.99
N PRO A 78 17.06 -3.55 2.69
CA PRO A 78 16.99 -4.05 1.32
C PRO A 78 15.51 -4.15 0.86
N PRO A 79 15.23 -4.03 -0.44
CA PRO A 79 13.90 -4.30 -0.99
C PRO A 79 13.41 -5.71 -0.58
N PRO A 80 12.10 -5.88 -0.37
CA PRO A 80 11.55 -7.15 0.08
C PRO A 80 11.77 -8.23 -0.98
N ALA A 81 11.99 -9.46 -0.52
CA ALA A 81 12.13 -10.60 -1.41
C ALA A 81 10.84 -10.83 -2.20
N ARG A 82 10.98 -11.37 -3.42
CA ARG A 82 9.82 -11.78 -4.24
C ARG A 82 9.09 -12.93 -3.57
N LEU A 83 7.78 -12.86 -3.56
CA LEU A 83 6.94 -13.98 -3.14
C LEU A 83 7.13 -15.17 -4.07
N ARG A 84 7.13 -16.37 -3.47
CA ARG A 84 7.34 -17.64 -4.19
C ARG A 84 6.24 -18.66 -3.89
N GLY A 85 5.31 -18.35 -2.98
CA GLY A 85 4.21 -19.24 -2.66
C GLY A 85 3.21 -19.33 -3.81
N ARG A 86 2.58 -20.49 -3.93
CA ARG A 86 1.56 -20.76 -4.94
C ARG A 86 0.35 -19.83 -4.75
N GLY A 87 0.02 -19.06 -5.78
CA GLY A 87 -1.08 -18.10 -5.71
C GLY A 87 -0.82 -16.91 -4.78
N ASP A 88 0.40 -16.72 -4.27
CA ASP A 88 0.81 -15.47 -3.66
C ASP A 88 0.69 -14.36 -4.71
N LEU A 89 0.08 -13.24 -4.33
CA LEU A 89 -0.23 -12.13 -5.22
C LEU A 89 0.66 -10.92 -4.90
N THR A 90 1.59 -10.63 -5.81
CA THR A 90 2.30 -9.35 -5.84
C THR A 90 1.57 -8.38 -6.76
N LEU A 91 1.08 -7.26 -6.22
CA LEU A 91 0.45 -6.20 -7.00
C LEU A 91 1.45 -5.08 -7.30
N VAL A 92 1.50 -4.64 -8.56
CA VAL A 92 2.31 -3.52 -9.03
C VAL A 92 1.39 -2.40 -9.48
N VAL A 93 1.35 -1.31 -8.71
CA VAL A 93 0.57 -0.12 -9.01
C VAL A 93 1.47 0.92 -9.65
N GLY A 94 1.06 1.51 -10.77
CA GLY A 94 1.88 2.52 -11.44
C GLY A 94 1.10 3.29 -12.49
N LEU A 95 1.66 4.39 -12.97
CA LEU A 95 1.01 5.23 -13.97
C LEU A 95 1.12 4.61 -15.36
N GLY A 96 -0.02 4.44 -16.02
CA GLY A 96 -0.10 3.94 -17.40
C GLY A 96 0.75 2.67 -17.64
N PRO A 97 1.69 2.68 -18.61
CA PRO A 97 2.47 1.50 -18.96
C PRO A 97 3.53 1.11 -17.92
N ASP A 98 3.86 1.99 -16.97
CA ASP A 98 4.94 1.77 -15.99
C ASP A 98 4.62 0.58 -15.08
N ALA A 99 3.33 0.41 -14.72
CA ALA A 99 2.87 -0.71 -13.91
C ALA A 99 3.17 -2.06 -14.59
N GLU A 100 2.84 -2.18 -15.87
CA GLU A 100 3.05 -3.41 -16.64
C GLU A 100 4.53 -3.66 -16.94
N ALA A 101 5.30 -2.61 -17.24
CA ALA A 101 6.74 -2.72 -17.44
C ALA A 101 7.42 -3.24 -16.16
N ALA A 102 7.13 -2.63 -15.02
CA ALA A 102 7.67 -3.06 -13.73
C ALA A 102 7.21 -4.49 -13.38
N ALA A 103 5.92 -4.81 -13.52
CA ALA A 103 5.40 -6.15 -13.26
C ALA A 103 6.14 -7.22 -14.07
N ARG A 104 6.45 -6.97 -15.34
CA ARG A 104 7.23 -7.91 -16.17
C ARG A 104 8.63 -8.13 -15.64
N VAL A 105 9.33 -7.09 -15.21
CA VAL A 105 10.66 -7.22 -14.60
C VAL A 105 10.58 -7.96 -13.26
N LEU A 106 9.57 -7.66 -12.43
CA LEU A 106 9.39 -8.33 -11.15
C LEU A 106 9.07 -9.82 -11.32
N ALA A 107 8.25 -10.17 -12.32
CA ALA A 107 7.90 -11.54 -12.66
C ALA A 107 9.09 -12.32 -13.23
N ALA A 108 9.85 -11.71 -14.14
CA ALA A 108 11.04 -12.34 -14.72
C ALA A 108 12.13 -12.66 -13.69
N SER A 109 12.22 -11.87 -12.61
CA SER A 109 13.14 -12.13 -11.51
C SER A 109 12.59 -13.11 -10.46
N ALA A 110 11.34 -13.55 -10.58
CA ALA A 110 10.78 -14.56 -9.68
C ALA A 110 11.16 -15.95 -10.22
N ASP A 111 11.96 -16.69 -9.45
CA ASP A 111 12.50 -18.02 -9.83
C ASP A 111 11.43 -19.12 -10.07
N ALA A 112 10.14 -18.79 -9.92
CA ALA A 112 9.01 -19.70 -9.96
C ALA A 112 8.13 -19.57 -11.22
N GLY A 113 8.61 -18.90 -12.27
CA GLY A 113 7.88 -18.79 -13.54
C GLY A 113 6.61 -17.93 -13.44
N ALA A 114 6.67 -16.86 -12.64
CA ALA A 114 5.56 -15.95 -12.46
C ALA A 114 5.12 -15.34 -13.80
N GLU A 115 3.81 -15.19 -13.98
CA GLU A 115 3.23 -14.51 -15.13
C GLU A 115 2.59 -13.20 -14.71
N VAL A 116 2.65 -12.22 -15.62
CA VAL A 116 1.99 -10.92 -15.43
C VAL A 116 0.53 -11.03 -15.82
N GLN A 117 -0.35 -10.68 -14.89
CA GLN A 117 -1.78 -10.54 -15.13
C GLN A 117 -2.21 -9.09 -14.96
N GLN A 118 -3.27 -8.69 -15.64
CA GLN A 118 -3.90 -7.38 -15.41
C GLN A 118 -5.06 -7.57 -14.42
N LEU A 119 -5.10 -6.73 -13.39
CA LEU A 119 -6.18 -6.74 -12.40
C LEU A 119 -6.99 -5.45 -12.48
N SER A 120 -8.30 -5.60 -12.42
CA SER A 120 -9.25 -4.49 -12.35
C SER A 120 -10.01 -4.43 -11.03
N ASP A 121 -10.25 -5.58 -10.39
CA ASP A 121 -11.07 -5.68 -9.20
C ASP A 121 -10.74 -6.93 -8.36
N ARG A 122 -11.46 -7.08 -7.25
CA ARG A 122 -11.42 -8.26 -6.37
C ARG A 122 -11.67 -9.59 -7.10
N ARG A 123 -12.57 -9.61 -8.08
CA ARG A 123 -12.94 -10.86 -8.77
C ARG A 123 -11.80 -11.33 -9.65
N ALA A 124 -11.16 -10.41 -10.37
CA ALA A 124 -9.96 -10.68 -11.15
C ALA A 124 -8.83 -11.19 -10.24
N ALA A 125 -8.65 -10.58 -9.06
CA ALA A 125 -7.64 -11.01 -8.10
C ALA A 125 -7.85 -12.47 -7.63
N LEU A 126 -9.08 -12.83 -7.26
CA LEU A 126 -9.41 -14.20 -6.86
C LEU A 126 -9.20 -15.21 -7.99
N ALA A 127 -9.56 -14.85 -9.23
CA ALA A 127 -9.34 -15.71 -10.39
C ALA A 127 -7.84 -15.92 -10.66
N ALA A 128 -7.05 -14.85 -10.58
CA ALA A 128 -5.60 -14.89 -10.77
C ALA A 128 -4.93 -15.79 -9.73
N ARG A 129 -5.27 -15.64 -8.45
CA ARG A 129 -4.76 -16.49 -7.37
C ARG A 129 -5.16 -17.95 -7.58
N ALA A 130 -6.41 -18.22 -7.94
CA ALA A 130 -6.87 -19.58 -8.21
C ALA A 130 -6.13 -20.22 -9.40
N ASP A 131 -5.75 -19.43 -10.42
CA ASP A 131 -4.90 -19.90 -11.51
C ASP A 131 -3.47 -20.18 -11.04
N GLY A 132 -2.86 -19.27 -10.27
CA GLY A 132 -1.53 -19.46 -9.69
C GLY A 132 -1.45 -20.70 -8.80
N VAL A 133 -2.45 -20.95 -7.96
CA VAL A 133 -2.55 -22.17 -7.14
C VAL A 133 -2.64 -23.42 -8.02
N ARG A 134 -3.48 -23.40 -9.08
CA ARG A 134 -3.63 -24.56 -9.98
C ARG A 134 -2.34 -24.89 -10.74
N ARG A 135 -1.51 -23.88 -11.00
CA ARG A 135 -0.28 -23.98 -11.78
C ARG A 135 0.98 -24.09 -10.92
N ASP A 136 0.83 -24.01 -9.60
CA ASP A 136 1.91 -24.00 -8.62
C ASP A 136 2.93 -22.88 -8.84
N ILE A 137 2.44 -21.68 -9.22
CA ILE A 137 3.24 -20.48 -9.45
C ILE A 137 2.74 -19.29 -8.62
N PRO A 138 3.61 -18.34 -8.25
CA PRO A 138 3.19 -17.03 -7.75
C PRO A 138 2.60 -16.18 -8.87
N VAL A 139 1.82 -15.18 -8.50
CA VAL A 139 1.14 -14.26 -9.42
C VAL A 139 1.71 -12.86 -9.25
N VAL A 140 2.11 -12.24 -10.36
CA VAL A 140 2.44 -10.81 -10.41
C VAL A 140 1.37 -10.11 -11.22
N ALA A 141 0.78 -9.06 -10.66
CA ALA A 141 -0.30 -8.33 -11.29
C ALA A 141 0.07 -6.87 -11.50
N ALA A 142 -0.28 -6.31 -12.65
CA ALA A 142 -0.25 -4.88 -12.89
C ALA A 142 -1.62 -4.25 -12.62
N PHE A 143 -1.60 -3.06 -12.02
CA PHE A 143 -2.76 -2.18 -11.86
C PHE A 143 -2.39 -0.78 -12.38
N PRO A 144 -2.72 -0.47 -13.64
CA PRO A 144 -2.38 0.82 -14.23
C PRO A 144 -3.32 1.91 -13.74
N LEU A 145 -2.74 2.98 -13.21
CA LEU A 145 -3.43 4.23 -12.89
C LEU A 145 -3.51 5.10 -14.15
N ALA A 146 -4.71 5.59 -14.46
CA ALA A 146 -4.92 6.48 -15.61
C ALA A 146 -4.29 7.87 -15.41
N ALA A 147 -4.23 8.35 -14.17
CA ALA A 147 -3.68 9.63 -13.78
C ALA A 147 -3.26 9.61 -12.29
N PRO A 148 -2.41 10.55 -11.83
CA PRO A 148 -1.98 10.63 -10.42
C PRO A 148 -3.13 10.81 -9.42
N ASP A 149 -4.19 11.48 -9.82
CA ASP A 149 -5.39 11.76 -9.00
C ASP A 149 -6.45 10.66 -9.07
N ALA A 150 -6.19 9.54 -9.76
CA ALA A 150 -7.15 8.46 -9.92
C ALA A 150 -7.34 7.60 -8.65
N VAL A 151 -6.35 7.58 -7.75
CA VAL A 151 -6.30 6.64 -6.60
C VAL A 151 -7.53 6.77 -5.67
N PRO A 152 -8.01 7.96 -5.28
CA PRO A 152 -9.20 8.08 -4.43
C PRO A 152 -10.45 7.45 -5.05
N GLY A 153 -10.61 7.52 -6.37
CA GLY A 153 -11.74 6.91 -7.08
C GLY A 153 -11.66 5.38 -7.16
N LEU A 154 -10.47 4.80 -6.98
CA LEU A 154 -10.18 3.37 -7.09
C LEU A 154 -9.93 2.71 -5.74
N ALA A 155 -10.03 3.45 -4.63
CA ALA A 155 -9.65 2.98 -3.30
C ALA A 155 -10.40 1.71 -2.88
N ALA A 156 -11.70 1.61 -3.16
CA ALA A 156 -12.51 0.43 -2.84
C ALA A 156 -12.09 -0.80 -3.66
N ASP A 157 -11.77 -0.61 -4.94
CA ASP A 157 -11.31 -1.70 -5.81
C ASP A 157 -9.93 -2.18 -5.41
N LEU A 158 -9.01 -1.25 -5.15
CA LEU A 158 -7.66 -1.54 -4.63
C LEU A 158 -7.73 -2.32 -3.32
N ALA A 159 -8.46 -1.81 -2.32
CA ALA A 159 -8.64 -2.51 -1.04
C ALA A 159 -9.25 -3.91 -1.21
N GLY A 160 -10.13 -4.08 -2.20
CA GLY A 160 -10.76 -5.35 -2.53
C GLY A 160 -9.81 -6.40 -3.11
N ILE A 161 -8.66 -6.02 -3.69
CA ILE A 161 -7.68 -6.94 -4.28
C ILE A 161 -7.02 -7.81 -3.20
N ALA A 162 -6.76 -7.23 -2.02
CA ALA A 162 -6.05 -7.86 -0.90
C ALA A 162 -4.76 -8.60 -1.35
N PRO A 163 -3.77 -7.86 -1.92
CA PRO A 163 -2.50 -8.44 -2.32
C PRO A 163 -1.67 -8.87 -1.11
N ASP A 164 -0.79 -9.86 -1.32
CA ASP A 164 0.15 -10.34 -0.29
C ASP A 164 1.45 -9.50 -0.27
N GLN A 165 1.74 -8.77 -1.37
CA GLN A 165 2.83 -7.81 -1.47
C GLN A 165 2.49 -6.70 -2.49
N VAL A 166 2.87 -5.46 -2.19
CA VAL A 166 2.53 -4.25 -2.96
C VAL A 166 3.80 -3.51 -3.37
N TRP A 167 3.94 -3.30 -4.68
CA TRP A 167 4.99 -2.47 -5.25
C TRP A 167 4.37 -1.26 -5.97
N VAL A 168 5.03 -0.12 -5.87
CA VAL A 168 4.71 1.03 -6.72
C VAL A 168 5.76 1.20 -7.81
N ALA A 169 5.33 1.24 -9.07
CA ALA A 169 6.20 1.51 -10.21
C ALA A 169 6.33 3.03 -10.39
N VAL A 170 7.56 3.54 -10.28
CA VAL A 170 7.85 4.97 -10.30
C VAL A 170 8.89 5.28 -11.36
N ASP A 171 8.49 6.09 -12.33
CA ASP A 171 9.42 6.79 -13.21
C ASP A 171 9.99 8.02 -12.49
N VAL A 172 11.25 7.95 -12.05
CA VAL A 172 11.91 8.99 -11.27
C VAL A 172 12.24 10.24 -12.08
N SER A 173 12.03 10.22 -13.40
CA SER A 173 12.15 11.41 -14.25
C SER A 173 10.95 12.37 -14.12
N ARG A 174 9.87 11.93 -13.48
CA ARG A 174 8.65 12.72 -13.26
C ARG A 174 8.75 13.59 -12.03
N THR A 175 7.91 14.63 -11.98
CA THR A 175 7.82 15.55 -10.85
C THR A 175 7.56 14.82 -9.55
N PHE A 176 8.52 14.91 -8.60
CA PHE A 176 8.44 14.22 -7.31
C PHE A 176 7.18 14.58 -6.51
N GLY A 177 6.70 15.83 -6.59
CA GLY A 177 5.46 16.26 -5.93
C GLY A 177 4.26 15.40 -6.33
N ASP A 178 4.02 15.27 -7.63
CA ASP A 178 2.94 14.46 -8.18
C ASP A 178 3.12 12.98 -7.82
N THR A 179 4.36 12.48 -7.95
CA THR A 179 4.70 11.10 -7.59
C THR A 179 4.41 10.80 -6.12
N SER A 180 4.87 11.66 -5.21
CA SER A 180 4.68 11.47 -3.77
C SER A 180 3.22 11.53 -3.36
N GLY A 181 2.39 12.33 -4.04
CA GLY A 181 0.97 12.45 -3.78
C GLY A 181 0.23 11.13 -4.05
N TRP A 182 0.39 10.56 -5.24
CA TRP A 182 -0.31 9.33 -5.60
C TRP A 182 0.26 8.11 -4.88
N VAL A 183 1.58 8.04 -4.65
CA VAL A 183 2.19 6.94 -3.90
C VAL A 183 1.65 6.90 -2.47
N ARG A 184 1.54 8.05 -1.80
CA ARG A 184 0.92 8.13 -0.46
C ARG A 184 -0.55 7.74 -0.47
N ALA A 185 -1.27 8.08 -1.52
CA ALA A 185 -2.67 7.66 -1.65
C ALA A 185 -2.80 6.14 -1.79
N VAL A 186 -1.87 5.48 -2.51
CA VAL A 186 -1.83 4.01 -2.61
C VAL A 186 -1.43 3.38 -1.28
N ASP A 187 -0.40 3.92 -0.62
CA ASP A 187 0.08 3.46 0.69
C ASP A 187 -1.00 3.50 1.77
N ALA A 188 -1.81 4.57 1.78
CA ALA A 188 -2.94 4.70 2.70
C ALA A 188 -4.03 3.62 2.53
N VAL A 189 -4.09 2.95 1.37
CA VAL A 189 -5.11 1.93 1.06
C VAL A 189 -4.53 0.52 1.19
N LEU A 190 -3.30 0.30 0.73
CA LEU A 190 -2.73 -1.02 0.51
C LEU A 190 -1.50 -1.36 1.36
N ALA A 191 -0.90 -0.38 2.03
CA ALA A 191 0.43 -0.47 2.65
C ALA A 191 1.50 -0.90 1.63
N VAL A 192 2.24 0.07 1.09
CA VAL A 192 3.23 -0.20 0.04
C VAL A 192 4.50 -0.80 0.66
N ASP A 193 4.96 -1.93 0.12
CA ASP A 193 6.16 -2.60 0.62
C ASP A 193 7.45 -2.03 0.01
N ALA A 194 7.40 -1.62 -1.26
CA ALA A 194 8.58 -1.11 -1.98
C ALA A 194 8.26 -0.33 -3.25
N VAL A 195 9.26 0.39 -3.73
CA VAL A 195 9.27 1.12 -4.99
C VAL A 195 10.07 0.35 -6.03
N ALA A 196 9.50 0.15 -7.21
CA ALA A 196 10.18 -0.29 -8.42
C ALA A 196 10.49 0.93 -9.29
N ALA A 197 11.74 1.40 -9.26
CA ALA A 197 12.16 2.66 -9.86
C ALA A 197 12.76 2.48 -11.27
N THR A 198 12.36 3.34 -12.19
CA THR A 198 12.86 3.46 -13.58
C THR A 198 13.12 4.92 -13.93
N GLY A 199 13.78 5.17 -15.04
CA GLY A 199 14.03 6.51 -15.58
C GLY A 199 15.22 7.23 -14.96
N ALA A 200 16.12 6.53 -14.26
CA ALA A 200 17.24 7.15 -13.53
C ALA A 200 18.17 7.95 -14.44
N ALA A 201 18.36 7.50 -15.68
CA ALA A 201 19.22 8.16 -16.67
C ALA A 201 18.64 9.47 -17.23
N PHE A 202 17.36 9.77 -16.98
CA PHE A 202 16.66 10.93 -17.53
C PHE A 202 16.48 12.08 -16.53
N THR A 203 17.05 11.97 -15.34
CA THR A 203 17.00 13.01 -14.30
C THR A 203 18.35 13.20 -13.64
N SER A 204 18.63 14.43 -13.18
CA SER A 204 19.80 14.72 -12.37
C SER A 204 19.58 14.42 -10.87
N THR A 205 18.35 14.11 -10.46
CA THR A 205 18.01 13.82 -9.05
C THR A 205 17.24 12.49 -8.89
N PRO A 206 17.76 11.35 -9.42
CA PRO A 206 17.08 10.07 -9.30
C PRO A 206 16.89 9.65 -7.83
N ASP A 207 17.82 10.02 -6.95
CA ASP A 207 17.78 9.66 -5.53
C ASP A 207 16.66 10.32 -4.72
N ASP A 208 15.95 11.33 -5.28
CA ASP A 208 14.78 11.94 -4.62
C ASP A 208 13.70 10.91 -4.29
N VAL A 209 13.64 9.80 -5.03
CA VAL A 209 12.71 8.69 -4.77
C VAL A 209 12.84 8.11 -3.36
N HIS A 210 14.03 8.14 -2.74
CA HIS A 210 14.23 7.66 -1.37
C HIS A 210 13.47 8.48 -0.32
N ARG A 211 13.10 9.72 -0.65
CA ARG A 211 12.27 10.59 0.21
C ARG A 211 10.84 10.07 0.36
N LEU A 212 10.42 9.08 -0.43
CA LEU A 212 9.17 8.35 -0.23
C LEU A 212 9.18 7.53 1.07
N GLY A 213 10.36 7.23 1.64
CA GLY A 213 10.45 6.42 2.86
C GLY A 213 10.13 4.94 2.61
N LEU A 214 10.38 4.45 1.40
CA LEU A 214 10.11 3.08 0.98
C LEU A 214 11.39 2.44 0.41
N PRO A 215 11.64 1.13 0.63
CA PRO A 215 12.74 0.42 -0.01
C PRO A 215 12.67 0.55 -1.54
N VAL A 216 13.80 0.82 -2.20
CA VAL A 216 13.84 1.09 -3.66
C VAL A 216 14.60 -0.01 -4.39
N LEU A 217 13.95 -0.59 -5.40
CA LEU A 217 14.57 -1.47 -6.38
C LEU A 217 14.68 -0.75 -7.72
N TRP A 218 15.91 -0.58 -8.22
CA TRP A 218 16.17 -0.01 -9.53
C TRP A 218 16.00 -1.06 -10.63
N LEU A 219 15.10 -0.83 -11.59
CA LEU A 219 14.82 -1.74 -12.69
C LEU A 219 15.65 -1.46 -13.94
N ASP A 220 16.20 -0.25 -14.07
CA ASP A 220 17.08 0.13 -15.18
C ASP A 220 18.49 -0.43 -15.03
N ALA A 221 18.83 -0.90 -13.83
CA ALA A 221 20.10 -1.56 -13.59
C ALA A 221 20.08 -2.91 -14.32
N PRO A 222 21.09 -3.24 -15.15
CA PRO A 222 21.17 -4.57 -15.73
C PRO A 222 21.12 -5.61 -14.59
N PRO A 223 20.34 -6.70 -14.74
CA PRO A 223 20.39 -7.79 -13.76
C PRO A 223 21.84 -8.22 -13.64
N GLY A 224 22.40 -8.14 -12.42
CA GLY A 224 23.84 -8.16 -12.16
C GLY A 224 24.61 -9.18 -12.99
N GLY A 225 25.70 -8.70 -13.62
CA GLY A 225 26.74 -9.55 -14.18
C GLY A 225 27.64 -10.15 -13.12
#